data_AF-D0P051-F1
#
_entry.id   AF-D0P051-F1
#
_cell.length_a   1.000
_cell.length_b   1.000
_cell.length_c   1.000
_cell.angle_alpha   90.00
_cell.angle_beta   90.00
_cell.angle_gamma   90.00
#
_symmetry.space_group_name_H-M   'P 1'
#
loop_
_entity.id
_entity.type
_entity.pdbx_description
1 polymer ?
#
loop_
_entity_poly.entity_id
_entity_poly.type
_entity_poly.pdbx_seq_one_letter_code
_entity_poly.pdbx_strand_id
1 'polypeptide(L)'
;MPLQTLTLELAAQIAADYPALQSLNLSSNALRDVHHLQLLPSSLTQLDLGGNRLSALPEELGTWLPNLRLLRLRANALESLRPVISCKLLHTLDIGANRVAFVSELRFLQPLAQLRHLSLDGNPLSDSPTP
;
A
#
# COMPACT_ATOMS: atom_id res chain seq x y z
N MET A 1 13.37 8.20 -16.88
CA MET A 1 13.83 7.26 -15.83
C MET A 1 12.67 7.03 -14.87
N PRO A 2 12.30 5.79 -14.52
CA PRO A 2 11.22 5.53 -13.56
C PRO A 2 11.62 6.00 -12.15
N LEU A 3 10.66 6.48 -11.36
CA LEU A 3 10.90 6.96 -10.00
C LEU A 3 11.32 5.80 -9.10
N GLN A 4 12.53 5.85 -8.52
CA GLN A 4 13.05 4.75 -7.68
C GLN A 4 12.77 4.92 -6.19
N THR A 5 12.55 6.16 -5.75
CA THR A 5 12.24 6.51 -4.36
C THR A 5 11.36 7.74 -4.35
N LEU A 6 10.46 7.83 -3.38
CA LEU A 6 9.70 9.03 -3.09
C LEU A 6 10.57 9.92 -2.20
N THR A 7 11.35 10.84 -2.78
CA THR A 7 12.27 11.68 -1.97
C THR A 7 11.50 12.59 -1.01
N LEU A 8 12.16 12.99 0.08
CA LEU A 8 11.64 13.97 1.03
C LEU A 8 11.18 15.26 0.32
N GLU A 9 12.01 15.78 -0.59
CA GLU A 9 11.71 17.00 -1.35
C GLU A 9 10.46 16.83 -2.20
N LEU A 10 10.33 15.72 -2.93
CA LEU A 10 9.17 15.46 -3.78
C LEU A 10 7.90 15.31 -2.94
N ALA A 11 7.96 14.56 -1.83
CA ALA A 11 6.80 14.37 -0.96
C ALA A 11 6.36 15.67 -0.29
N ALA A 12 7.32 16.47 0.19
CA ALA A 12 7.06 17.79 0.78
C ALA A 12 6.48 18.76 -0.26
N GLN A 13 6.99 18.76 -1.49
CA GLN A 13 6.49 19.59 -2.57
C GLN A 13 5.05 19.22 -2.93
N ILE A 14 4.73 17.93 -3.07
CA ILE A 14 3.36 17.45 -3.31
C ILE A 14 2.41 17.95 -2.22
N ALA A 15 2.83 17.87 -0.97
CA ALA A 15 2.01 18.31 0.17
C ALA A 15 1.81 19.82 0.21
N ALA A 16 2.83 20.61 -0.15
CA ALA A 16 2.77 22.06 -0.20
C ALA A 16 1.89 22.56 -1.35
N ASP A 17 2.04 21.98 -2.55
CA ASP A 17 1.32 22.41 -3.75
C ASP A 17 -0.12 21.90 -3.78
N TYR A 18 -0.37 20.73 -3.18
CA TYR A 18 -1.66 20.05 -3.22
C TYR A 18 -2.14 19.60 -1.82
N PRO A 19 -2.38 20.52 -0.87
CA PRO A 19 -2.74 20.19 0.50
C PRO A 19 -4.11 19.45 0.62
N ALA A 20 -4.96 19.57 -0.40
CA ALA A 20 -6.27 18.92 -0.48
C ALA A 20 -6.29 17.70 -1.42
N LEU A 21 -5.13 17.16 -1.82
CA LEU A 21 -5.04 16.04 -2.74
C LEU A 21 -5.74 14.80 -2.18
N GLN A 22 -6.73 14.28 -2.90
CA GLN A 22 -7.50 13.09 -2.48
C GLN A 22 -7.01 11.79 -3.12
N SER A 23 -6.37 11.88 -4.28
CA SER A 23 -5.93 10.72 -5.06
C SER A 23 -4.52 10.95 -5.58
N LEU A 24 -3.62 10.01 -5.30
CA LEU A 24 -2.25 10.03 -5.80
C LEU A 24 -1.96 8.71 -6.52
N ASN A 25 -1.47 8.83 -7.76
CA ASN A 25 -1.04 7.69 -8.56
C ASN A 25 0.47 7.74 -8.76
N LEU A 26 1.16 6.77 -8.16
CA LEU A 26 2.59 6.50 -8.29
C LEU A 26 2.84 5.13 -8.93
N SER A 27 1.84 4.56 -9.60
CA SER A 27 1.94 3.26 -10.26
C SER A 27 2.92 3.27 -11.43
N SER A 28 3.38 2.09 -11.83
CA SER A 28 4.31 1.86 -12.95
C SER A 28 5.63 2.60 -12.81
N ASN A 29 6.14 2.68 -11.58
CA ASN A 29 7.45 3.24 -11.26
C ASN A 29 8.42 2.13 -10.81
N ALA A 30 9.54 2.50 -10.20
CA ALA A 30 10.52 1.57 -9.68
C ALA A 30 10.74 1.76 -8.17
N LEU A 31 9.71 2.24 -7.46
CA LEU A 31 9.77 2.53 -6.03
C LEU A 31 10.15 1.28 -5.26
N ARG A 32 11.23 1.36 -4.48
CA ARG A 32 11.65 0.29 -3.56
C ARG A 32 11.12 0.48 -2.15
N ASP A 33 10.79 1.71 -1.80
CA ASP A 33 10.32 2.11 -0.49
C ASP A 33 9.35 3.31 -0.58
N VAL A 34 8.66 3.57 0.53
CA VAL A 34 7.65 4.61 0.65
C VAL A 34 7.76 5.37 1.99
N HIS A 35 8.98 5.52 2.52
CA HIS A 35 9.22 6.11 3.85
C HIS A 35 8.71 7.55 4.01
N HIS A 36 8.58 8.27 2.89
CA HIS A 36 8.16 9.67 2.88
C HIS A 36 6.65 9.87 2.66
N LEU A 37 5.84 8.79 2.66
CA LEU A 37 4.37 8.91 2.60
C LEU A 37 3.79 9.71 3.77
N GLN A 38 4.47 9.74 4.92
CA GLN A 38 4.08 10.56 6.08
C GLN A 38 4.02 12.07 5.80
N LEU A 39 4.70 12.54 4.75
CA LEU A 39 4.68 13.94 4.35
C LEU A 39 3.50 14.27 3.44
N LEU A 40 2.86 13.26 2.84
CA LEU A 40 1.71 13.48 1.97
C LEU A 40 0.51 14.03 2.76
N PRO A 41 -0.40 14.74 2.09
CA PRO A 41 -1.54 15.34 2.75
C PRO A 41 -2.46 14.27 3.35
N SER A 42 -2.91 14.51 4.58
CA SER A 42 -3.85 13.62 5.29
C SER A 42 -5.23 13.53 4.63
N SER A 43 -5.53 14.42 3.68
CA SER A 43 -6.73 14.38 2.84
C SER A 43 -6.73 13.24 1.81
N LEU A 44 -5.60 12.54 1.64
CA LEU A 44 -5.49 11.44 0.69
C LEU A 44 -6.42 10.28 1.06
N THR A 45 -7.23 9.86 0.09
CA THR A 45 -8.17 8.75 0.23
C THR A 45 -7.86 7.60 -0.73
N GLN A 46 -7.11 7.87 -1.80
CA GLN A 46 -6.75 6.88 -2.81
C GLN A 46 -5.25 6.95 -3.08
N LEU A 47 -4.58 5.80 -2.98
CA LEU A 47 -3.16 5.66 -3.27
C LEU A 47 -2.94 4.48 -4.19
N ASP A 48 -2.36 4.74 -5.36
CA ASP A 48 -1.95 3.72 -6.30
C ASP A 48 -0.42 3.61 -6.35
N LEU A 49 0.09 2.46 -5.91
CA LEU A 49 1.50 2.06 -5.91
C LEU A 49 1.72 0.81 -6.77
N GLY A 50 0.78 0.45 -7.65
CA GLY A 50 0.89 -0.75 -8.46
C GLY A 50 2.08 -0.74 -9.43
N GLY A 51 2.66 -1.88 -9.76
CA GLY A 51 3.77 -1.98 -10.72
C GLY A 51 5.04 -1.28 -10.23
N ASN A 52 5.37 -1.44 -8.95
CA ASN A 52 6.61 -0.95 -8.32
C ASN A 52 7.48 -2.13 -7.86
N ARG A 53 8.46 -1.88 -6.98
CA ARG A 53 9.40 -2.88 -6.45
C ARG A 53 9.36 -2.92 -4.92
N LEU A 54 8.20 -2.65 -4.33
CA LEU A 54 8.03 -2.61 -2.88
C LEU A 54 8.09 -4.03 -2.30
N SER A 55 8.98 -4.27 -1.37
CA SER A 55 9.06 -5.52 -0.60
C SER A 55 8.38 -5.44 0.77
N ALA A 56 8.21 -4.22 1.29
CA ALA A 56 7.52 -3.95 2.53
C ALA A 56 6.79 -2.60 2.48
N LEU A 57 5.87 -2.42 3.41
CA LEU A 57 5.21 -1.15 3.69
C LEU A 57 5.51 -0.76 5.15
N PRO A 58 5.48 0.55 5.46
CA PRO A 58 5.65 1.05 6.83
C PRO A 58 4.48 0.61 7.71
N GLU A 59 4.75 0.15 8.93
CA GLU A 59 3.71 -0.34 9.85
C GLU A 59 2.71 0.77 10.22
N GLU A 60 3.19 2.01 10.23
CA GLU A 60 2.45 3.23 10.54
C GLU A 60 1.69 3.81 9.33
N LEU A 61 1.56 3.07 8.21
CA LEU A 61 0.92 3.57 6.98
C LEU A 61 -0.45 4.22 7.23
N GLY A 62 -1.30 3.59 8.03
CA GLY A 62 -2.61 4.12 8.38
C GLY A 62 -2.58 5.29 9.37
N THR A 63 -1.49 5.48 10.12
CA THR A 63 -1.27 6.69 10.92
C THR A 63 -0.89 7.86 10.03
N TRP A 64 -0.08 7.60 9.00
CA TRP A 64 0.38 8.58 8.02
C TRP A 64 -0.74 9.03 7.08
N LEU A 65 -1.57 8.09 6.64
CA LEU A 65 -2.68 8.31 5.72
C LEU A 65 -4.00 7.86 6.36
N PRO A 66 -4.51 8.57 7.38
CA PRO A 66 -5.64 8.12 8.19
C PRO A 66 -6.97 8.04 7.43
N ASN A 67 -7.09 8.75 6.31
CA ASN A 67 -8.29 8.79 5.49
C ASN A 67 -8.26 7.83 4.30
N LEU A 68 -7.25 6.94 4.22
CA LEU A 68 -7.07 6.06 3.09
C LEU A 68 -8.23 5.04 2.98
N ARG A 69 -8.87 5.01 1.81
CA ARG A 69 -10.01 4.14 1.48
C ARG A 69 -9.67 3.16 0.35
N LEU A 70 -8.79 3.53 -0.55
CA LEU A 70 -8.36 2.69 -1.66
C LEU A 70 -6.84 2.62 -1.69
N LEU A 71 -6.30 1.40 -1.65
CA LEU A 71 -4.87 1.14 -1.74
C LEU A 71 -4.63 0.07 -2.81
N ARG A 72 -3.88 0.43 -3.85
CA ARG A 72 -3.43 -0.51 -4.89
C ARG A 72 -1.93 -0.74 -4.76
N LEU A 73 -1.57 -2.00 -4.64
CA LEU A 73 -0.21 -2.51 -4.47
C LEU A 73 0.07 -3.64 -5.48
N ARG A 74 -0.77 -3.78 -6.51
CA ARG A 74 -0.64 -4.83 -7.52
C ARG A 74 0.77 -4.87 -8.10
N ALA A 75 1.30 -6.05 -8.45
CA ALA A 75 2.60 -6.18 -9.11
C ALA A 75 3.73 -5.48 -8.32
N ASN A 76 3.87 -5.89 -7.06
CA ASN A 76 4.99 -5.55 -6.18
C ASN A 76 5.63 -6.86 -5.67
N ALA A 77 6.49 -6.77 -4.65
CA ALA A 77 7.17 -7.91 -4.04
C ALA A 77 6.79 -8.11 -2.56
N LEU A 78 5.57 -7.72 -2.18
CA LEU A 78 5.11 -7.77 -0.78
C LEU A 78 4.87 -9.22 -0.34
N GLU A 79 5.42 -9.57 0.81
CA GLU A 79 5.26 -10.91 1.42
C GLU A 79 4.27 -10.89 2.60
N SER A 80 4.08 -9.74 3.22
CA SER A 80 3.33 -9.55 4.46
C SER A 80 2.21 -8.52 4.31
N LEU A 81 1.06 -8.81 4.91
CA LEU A 81 -0.10 -7.91 4.96
C LEU A 81 -0.15 -7.06 6.23
N ARG A 82 0.74 -7.30 7.20
CA ARG A 82 0.73 -6.64 8.51
C ARG A 82 0.64 -5.12 8.42
N PRO A 83 1.41 -4.41 7.58
CA PRO A 83 1.39 -2.95 7.59
C PRO A 83 0.03 -2.35 7.24
N VAL A 84 -0.82 -3.09 6.51
CA VAL A 84 -2.15 -2.62 6.09
C VAL A 84 -3.14 -2.62 7.26
N ILE A 85 -2.84 -3.31 8.37
CA ILE A 85 -3.70 -3.38 9.56
C ILE A 85 -4.03 -2.01 10.15
N SER A 86 -3.15 -1.02 9.96
CA SER A 86 -3.33 0.34 10.49
C SER A 86 -4.32 1.17 9.66
N CYS A 87 -4.62 0.78 8.42
CA CYS A 87 -5.51 1.51 7.50
C CYS A 87 -7.00 1.22 7.78
N LYS A 88 -7.53 1.64 8.93
CA LYS A 88 -8.87 1.23 9.42
C LYS A 88 -10.05 1.62 8.51
N LEU A 89 -9.89 2.65 7.68
CA LEU A 89 -10.93 3.13 6.76
C LEU A 89 -10.86 2.50 5.36
N LEU A 90 -9.99 1.51 5.16
CA LEU A 90 -9.78 0.90 3.85
C LEU A 90 -11.02 0.13 3.40
N HIS A 91 -11.51 0.47 2.20
CA HIS A 91 -12.63 -0.19 1.52
C HIS A 91 -12.16 -1.12 0.41
N THR A 92 -11.03 -0.78 -0.25
CA THR A 92 -10.49 -1.55 -1.36
C THR A 92 -8.98 -1.75 -1.17
N LEU A 93 -8.57 -3.00 -1.17
CA LEU A 93 -7.17 -3.43 -1.16
C LEU A 93 -6.90 -4.31 -2.38
N ASP A 94 -6.05 -3.84 -3.28
CA ASP A 94 -5.52 -4.67 -4.36
C ASP A 94 -4.06 -5.02 -4.05
N ILE A 95 -3.79 -6.28 -3.75
CA ILE A 95 -2.44 -6.80 -3.57
C ILE A 95 -2.16 -7.97 -4.53
N GLY A 96 -2.81 -7.98 -5.70
CA GLY A 96 -2.58 -8.98 -6.72
C GLY A 96 -1.13 -8.97 -7.23
N ALA A 97 -0.64 -10.08 -7.77
CA ALA A 97 0.72 -10.25 -8.28
C ALA A 97 1.79 -9.80 -7.27
N ASN A 98 1.68 -10.27 -6.02
CA ASN A 98 2.69 -10.08 -4.98
C ASN A 98 3.27 -11.44 -4.56
N ARG A 99 3.91 -11.51 -3.39
CA ARG A 99 4.59 -12.70 -2.86
C ARG A 99 3.97 -13.19 -1.55
N VAL A 100 2.69 -12.90 -1.32
CA VAL A 100 1.98 -13.37 -0.13
C VAL A 100 1.82 -14.88 -0.23
N ALA A 101 2.62 -15.61 0.56
CA ALA A 101 2.73 -17.06 0.44
C ALA A 101 1.70 -17.82 1.28
N PHE A 102 1.15 -17.21 2.33
CA PHE A 102 0.34 -17.93 3.31
C PHE A 102 -1.04 -17.30 3.48
N VAL A 103 -2.09 -18.11 3.39
CA VAL A 103 -3.48 -17.72 3.72
C VAL A 103 -3.57 -17.19 5.16
N SER A 104 -2.67 -17.67 6.01
CA SER A 104 -2.52 -17.24 7.39
C SER A 104 -2.31 -15.71 7.54
N GLU A 105 -1.73 -15.03 6.55
CA GLU A 105 -1.55 -13.56 6.53
C GLU A 105 -2.88 -12.79 6.48
N LEU A 106 -3.97 -13.40 5.99
CA LEU A 106 -5.29 -12.77 5.92
C LEU A 106 -5.85 -12.42 7.31
N ARG A 107 -5.33 -13.05 8.37
CA ARG A 107 -5.68 -12.70 9.76
C ARG A 107 -5.42 -11.22 10.07
N PHE A 108 -4.44 -10.60 9.42
CA PHE A 108 -4.11 -9.19 9.64
C PHE A 108 -5.15 -8.24 9.05
N LEU A 109 -6.02 -8.73 8.17
CA LEU A 109 -7.11 -7.94 7.59
C LEU A 109 -8.39 -7.97 8.46
N GLN A 110 -8.46 -8.84 9.49
CA GLN A 110 -9.64 -8.93 10.37
C GLN A 110 -10.07 -7.59 10.99
N PRO A 111 -9.14 -6.69 11.41
CA PRO A 111 -9.54 -5.39 11.96
C PRO A 111 -10.07 -4.38 10.93
N LEU A 112 -9.97 -4.67 9.62
CA LEU A 112 -10.40 -3.77 8.56
C LEU A 112 -11.91 -3.92 8.30
N ALA A 113 -12.73 -3.52 9.27
CA ALA A 113 -14.17 -3.70 9.26
C ALA A 113 -14.91 -3.03 8.08
N GLN A 114 -14.25 -2.10 7.39
CA GLN A 114 -14.79 -1.40 6.22
C GLN A 114 -14.36 -2.00 4.87
N LEU A 115 -13.51 -3.04 4.87
CA LEU A 115 -12.98 -3.64 3.66
C LEU A 115 -14.10 -4.37 2.88
N ARG A 116 -14.31 -3.97 1.63
CA ARG A 116 -15.35 -4.52 0.74
C ARG A 116 -14.79 -5.25 -0.46
N HIS A 117 -13.61 -4.84 -0.92
CA HIS A 117 -12.96 -5.39 -2.09
C HIS A 117 -11.52 -5.77 -1.74
N LEU A 118 -11.17 -7.04 -1.97
CA LEU A 118 -9.84 -7.59 -1.75
C LEU A 118 -9.43 -8.39 -2.98
N SER A 119 -8.32 -8.01 -3.60
CA SER A 119 -7.70 -8.79 -4.69
C SER A 119 -6.39 -9.41 -4.23
N LEU A 120 -6.26 -10.72 -4.42
CA LEU A 120 -5.10 -11.54 -4.04
C LEU A 120 -4.59 -12.39 -5.22
N ASP A 121 -5.15 -12.21 -6.42
CA ASP A 121 -4.80 -12.96 -7.63
C ASP A 121 -3.29 -12.91 -7.90
N GLY A 122 -2.69 -14.01 -8.35
CA GLY A 122 -1.26 -14.03 -8.69
C GLY A 122 -0.30 -13.96 -7.49
N ASN A 123 -0.76 -14.26 -6.28
CA ASN A 123 0.11 -14.56 -5.13
C ASN A 123 0.32 -16.07 -4.99
N PRO A 124 1.49 -16.53 -4.50
CA PRO A 124 1.78 -17.95 -4.28
C PRO A 124 1.13 -18.48 -2.99
N LEU A 125 -0.17 -18.24 -2.82
CA LEU A 125 -0.91 -18.58 -1.60
C LEU A 125 -0.98 -20.11 -1.39
N SER A 126 -0.61 -20.53 -0.20
CA SER A 126 -0.72 -21.91 0.29
C SER A 126 -1.27 -21.93 1.73
N ASP A 127 -1.96 -23.02 2.08
CA ASP A 127 -2.51 -23.25 3.42
C ASP A 127 -1.43 -23.69 4.44
N SER A 128 -0.36 -24.32 3.95
CA SER A 128 0.78 -24.74 4.76
C SER A 128 2.10 -24.43 4.04
N PRO A 129 3.22 -24.25 4.76
CA PRO A 129 4.54 -24.32 4.15
C PRO A 129 4.66 -25.67 3.45
N THR A 130 5.03 -25.65 2.17
CA THR A 130 5.37 -26.88 1.44
C THR A 130 6.52 -27.57 2.16
N PRO A 131 6.45 -28.89 2.40
CA PRO A 131 7.49 -29.64 3.09
C PRO A 131 8.84 -29.60 2.37
#